data_AF-A0AAE2CG28-F1
#
_entry.id   AF-A0AAE2CG28-F1
#
_cell.length_a   1.000
_cell.length_b   1.000
_cell.length_c   1.000
_cell.angle_alpha   90.00
_cell.angle_beta   90.00
_cell.angle_gamma   90.00
#
_symmetry.space_group_name_H-M   'P 1'
#
loop_
_entity.id
_entity.type
_entity.pdbx_description
1 polymer ?
#
loop_
_entity_poly.entity_id
_entity_poly.type
_entity_poly.pdbx_seq_one_letter_code
_entity_poly.pdbx_strand_id
1 'polypeptide(L)'
;MRRRPGIGGLQNAAAARDQYRLLGENVAKLRTDLMKEQLATFRSQLEDFARKHKNDIRKNPAFRSQFHEMCAKVGVDPLASNKGFWAELLGIGDFYYELGVQIVDICLATRPHNGGLISLEELCKLLGQRRRGAREAVSQDDCLRAISKLKVLGNGFEVISIGKKKLVRSVPTELNKDHNEILELAQVQGFVTVDEVQRRLSWSSGRATDALETLLEEGLAMIDDGHKDGKRRVYGCFLRLHDVQPAVSCMVSRSKGEAAALVVALQDVGIILGRAEHAAHHRPPYDSNYCIVNGVWNRFLDKFKFFVALEVVVFRARGPAKGTDSPSVLFNLALISNSMSVTGIQSMHVQNIKHI
;
A
#
# COMPACT_ATOMS: atom_id res chain seq x y z
N MET A 1 0.02 -54.20 62.13
CA MET A 1 -1.38 -54.11 61.65
C MET A 1 -1.79 -52.65 61.54
N ARG A 2 -2.01 -52.12 60.33
CA ARG A 2 -2.54 -50.76 60.13
C ARG A 2 -4.07 -50.85 60.17
N ARG A 3 -4.70 -50.33 61.22
CA ARG A 3 -6.18 -50.35 61.38
C ARG A 3 -6.82 -49.63 60.19
N ARG A 4 -7.76 -50.31 59.50
CA ARG A 4 -8.52 -49.72 58.39
C ARG A 4 -9.37 -48.56 58.92
N PRO A 5 -9.48 -47.42 58.21
CA PRO A 5 -10.36 -46.34 58.62
C PRO A 5 -11.80 -46.83 58.77
N GLY A 6 -12.45 -46.48 59.88
CA GLY A 6 -13.87 -46.77 60.09
C GLY A 6 -14.74 -45.92 59.17
N ILE A 7 -15.95 -46.42 58.84
CA ILE A 7 -16.90 -45.78 57.91
C ILE A 7 -17.23 -44.33 58.31
N GLY A 8 -17.36 -44.04 59.61
CA GLY A 8 -17.56 -42.68 60.12
C GLY A 8 -16.36 -41.73 59.89
N GLY A 9 -15.12 -42.26 59.89
CA GLY A 9 -13.92 -41.49 59.55
C GLY A 9 -13.86 -41.13 58.06
N LEU A 10 -14.35 -42.01 57.19
CA LEU A 10 -14.47 -41.75 55.74
C LEU A 10 -15.56 -40.70 55.45
N GLN A 11 -16.71 -40.77 56.15
CA GLN A 11 -17.78 -39.77 56.03
C GLN A 11 -17.33 -38.39 56.54
N ASN A 12 -16.66 -38.32 57.69
CA ASN A 12 -16.12 -37.07 58.22
C ASN A 12 -15.02 -36.48 57.32
N ALA A 13 -14.15 -37.32 56.73
CA ALA A 13 -13.14 -36.88 55.77
C ALA A 13 -13.78 -36.38 54.45
N ALA A 14 -14.85 -37.03 53.98
CA ALA A 14 -15.61 -36.57 52.81
C ALA A 14 -16.30 -35.23 53.08
N ALA A 15 -16.98 -35.09 54.23
CA ALA A 15 -17.64 -33.85 54.62
C ALA A 15 -16.65 -32.68 54.77
N ALA A 16 -15.48 -32.92 55.37
CA ALA A 16 -14.42 -31.92 55.47
C ALA A 16 -13.91 -31.49 54.07
N ARG A 17 -13.71 -32.46 53.17
CA ARG A 17 -13.28 -32.17 51.78
C ARG A 17 -14.31 -31.34 51.02
N ASP A 18 -15.60 -31.61 51.20
CA ASP A 18 -16.67 -30.83 50.57
C ASP A 18 -16.75 -29.40 51.14
N GLN A 19 -16.54 -29.23 52.45
CA GLN A 19 -16.43 -27.90 53.06
C GLN A 19 -15.24 -27.11 52.52
N TYR A 20 -14.06 -27.73 52.39
CA TYR A 20 -12.90 -27.06 51.78
C TYR A 20 -13.12 -26.73 50.30
N ARG A 21 -13.83 -27.58 49.55
CA ARG A 21 -14.20 -27.31 48.16
C ARG A 21 -15.14 -26.12 48.07
N LEU A 22 -16.20 -26.07 48.87
CA LEU A 22 -17.14 -24.94 48.91
C LEU A 22 -16.45 -23.64 49.34
N LEU A 23 -15.54 -23.70 50.32
CA LEU A 23 -14.74 -22.54 50.70
C LEU A 23 -13.83 -22.09 49.55
N GLY A 24 -13.19 -23.02 48.85
CA GLY A 24 -12.38 -22.73 47.66
C GLY A 24 -13.18 -22.09 46.53
N GLU A 25 -14.38 -22.59 46.25
CA GLU A 25 -15.30 -22.03 45.26
C GLU A 25 -15.78 -20.63 45.68
N ASN A 26 -16.08 -20.39 46.95
CA ASN A 26 -16.48 -19.08 47.46
C ASN A 26 -15.33 -18.07 47.40
N VAL A 27 -14.11 -18.47 47.78
CA VAL A 27 -12.92 -17.61 47.65
C VAL A 27 -12.64 -17.29 46.18
N ALA A 28 -12.79 -18.25 45.27
CA ALA A 28 -12.65 -18.02 43.85
C ALA A 28 -13.70 -17.02 43.33
N LYS A 29 -14.98 -17.19 43.71
CA LYS A 29 -16.06 -16.26 43.37
C LYS A 29 -15.78 -14.84 43.88
N LEU A 30 -15.43 -14.69 45.16
CA LEU A 30 -15.08 -13.39 45.75
C LEU A 30 -13.92 -12.73 45.01
N ARG A 31 -12.89 -13.50 44.65
CA ARG A 31 -11.77 -12.98 43.85
C ARG A 31 -12.24 -12.53 42.46
N THR A 32 -13.10 -13.29 41.79
CA THR A 32 -13.63 -12.90 40.48
C THR A 32 -14.53 -11.67 40.54
N ASP A 33 -15.33 -11.53 41.59
CA ASP A 33 -16.24 -10.39 41.74
C ASP A 33 -15.47 -9.12 42.10
N LEU A 34 -14.47 -9.22 42.99
CA LEU A 34 -13.52 -8.14 43.24
C LEU A 34 -12.80 -7.70 41.95
N MET A 35 -12.35 -8.65 41.11
CA MET A 35 -11.70 -8.32 39.84
C MET A 35 -12.65 -7.62 38.86
N LYS A 36 -13.94 -7.99 38.83
CA LYS A 36 -14.95 -7.29 38.01
C LYS A 36 -15.16 -5.85 38.49
N GLU A 37 -15.26 -5.62 39.79
CA GLU A 37 -15.40 -4.28 40.37
C GLU A 37 -14.17 -3.40 40.09
N GLN A 38 -12.97 -3.99 40.21
CA GLN A 38 -11.73 -3.30 39.86
C GLN A 38 -11.66 -2.94 38.37
N LEU A 39 -12.08 -3.85 37.47
CA LEU A 39 -12.16 -3.55 36.04
C LEU A 39 -13.19 -2.48 35.70
N ALA A 40 -14.33 -2.47 36.40
CA ALA A 40 -15.35 -1.43 36.23
C ALA A 40 -14.84 -0.06 36.66
N THR A 41 -14.20 0.01 37.82
CA THR A 41 -13.59 1.24 38.35
C THR A 41 -12.49 1.74 37.41
N PHE A 42 -11.62 0.84 36.95
CA PHE A 42 -10.56 1.17 36.01
C PHE A 42 -11.12 1.68 34.67
N ARG A 43 -12.17 1.06 34.14
CA ARG A 43 -12.85 1.50 32.91
C ARG A 43 -13.38 2.93 33.05
N SER A 44 -14.01 3.26 34.17
CA SER A 44 -14.52 4.62 34.45
C SER A 44 -13.37 5.64 34.54
N GLN A 45 -12.26 5.28 35.19
CA GLN A 45 -11.10 6.17 35.28
C GLN A 45 -10.43 6.39 33.92
N LEU A 46 -10.31 5.32 33.13
CA LEU A 46 -9.77 5.37 31.78
C LEU A 46 -10.65 6.24 30.88
N GLU A 47 -11.97 6.18 31.07
CA GLU A 47 -12.94 7.01 30.38
C GLU A 47 -12.72 8.50 30.70
N ASP A 48 -12.66 8.84 31.99
CA ASP A 48 -12.43 10.21 32.42
C ASP A 48 -11.09 10.75 31.94
N PHE A 49 -10.05 9.91 31.97
CA PHE A 49 -8.73 10.23 31.43
C PHE A 49 -8.82 10.56 29.95
N ALA A 50 -9.47 9.71 29.17
CA ALA A 50 -9.57 9.91 27.74
C ALA A 50 -10.46 11.10 27.37
N ARG A 51 -11.52 11.40 28.13
CA ARG A 51 -12.34 12.62 27.98
C ARG A 51 -11.50 13.87 28.18
N LYS A 52 -10.71 13.92 29.26
CA LYS A 52 -9.85 15.07 29.59
C LYS A 52 -8.73 15.27 28.56
N HIS A 53 -8.15 14.19 28.07
CA HIS A 53 -6.99 14.23 27.17
C HIS A 53 -7.32 13.95 25.70
N LYS A 54 -8.59 14.04 25.29
CA LYS A 54 -9.07 13.72 23.92
C LYS A 54 -8.26 14.44 22.83
N ASN A 55 -8.02 15.73 23.03
CA ASN A 55 -7.26 16.55 22.06
C ASN A 55 -5.78 16.19 22.02
N ASP A 56 -5.21 15.81 23.17
CA ASP A 56 -3.80 15.41 23.28
C ASP A 56 -3.58 14.06 22.59
N ILE A 57 -4.51 13.12 22.75
CA ILE A 57 -4.50 11.81 22.07
C ILE A 57 -4.59 12.00 20.54
N ARG A 58 -5.36 12.97 20.06
CA ARG A 58 -5.48 13.23 18.61
C ARG A 58 -4.25 13.90 18.03
N LYS A 59 -3.67 14.88 18.72
CA LYS A 59 -2.56 15.71 18.21
C LYS A 59 -1.21 15.04 18.33
N ASN A 60 -0.95 14.31 19.42
CA ASN A 60 0.36 13.76 19.73
C ASN A 60 0.41 12.24 19.46
N PRO A 61 1.11 11.79 18.41
CA PRO A 61 1.19 10.37 18.07
C PRO A 61 1.87 9.52 19.15
N ALA A 62 2.87 10.07 19.84
CA ALA A 62 3.57 9.34 20.91
C ALA A 62 2.63 9.08 22.10
N PHE A 63 1.86 10.10 22.48
CA PHE A 63 0.86 9.96 23.54
C PHE A 63 -0.28 9.02 23.13
N ARG A 64 -0.72 9.08 21.87
CA ARG A 64 -1.70 8.13 21.31
C ARG A 64 -1.22 6.68 21.41
N SER A 65 0.03 6.41 21.03
CA SER A 65 0.63 5.08 21.13
C SER A 65 0.66 4.57 22.58
N GLN A 66 1.04 5.41 23.53
CA GLN A 66 1.07 5.04 24.96
C GLN A 66 -0.35 4.75 25.50
N PHE A 67 -1.32 5.56 25.11
CA PHE A 67 -2.73 5.33 25.46
C PHE A 67 -3.22 3.98 24.94
N HIS A 68 -2.88 3.63 23.70
CA HIS A 68 -3.21 2.31 23.15
C HIS A 68 -2.51 1.16 23.86
N GLU A 69 -1.24 1.31 24.23
CA GLU A 69 -0.51 0.30 24.99
C GLU A 69 -1.17 0.04 26.37
N MET A 70 -1.59 1.11 27.05
CA MET A 70 -2.34 1.01 28.30
C MET A 70 -3.66 0.26 28.11
N CYS A 71 -4.43 0.58 27.07
CA CYS A 71 -5.68 -0.10 26.77
C CYS A 71 -5.44 -1.60 26.48
N ALA A 72 -4.42 -1.93 25.69
CA ALA A 72 -4.07 -3.30 25.33
C ALA A 72 -3.67 -4.15 26.55
N LYS A 73 -2.90 -3.61 27.50
CA LYS A 73 -2.51 -4.30 28.75
C LYS A 73 -3.71 -4.74 29.60
N VAL A 74 -4.82 -4.02 29.48
CA VAL A 74 -6.05 -4.27 30.23
C VAL A 74 -7.01 -5.17 29.43
N GLY A 75 -6.71 -5.45 28.16
CA GLY A 75 -7.58 -6.20 27.27
C GLY A 75 -8.74 -5.37 26.70
N VAL A 76 -8.62 -4.03 26.71
CA VAL A 76 -9.58 -3.12 26.10
C VAL A 76 -9.03 -2.69 24.73
N ASP A 77 -9.76 -2.96 23.65
CA ASP A 77 -9.43 -2.38 22.34
C ASP A 77 -10.29 -1.13 22.10
N PRO A 78 -9.73 0.08 22.16
CA PRO A 78 -10.46 1.32 21.91
C PRO A 78 -10.96 1.42 20.45
N LEU A 79 -10.54 0.51 19.57
CA LEU A 79 -10.88 0.47 18.15
C LEU A 79 -11.81 -0.69 17.75
N ALA A 80 -12.28 -1.52 18.69
CA ALA A 80 -13.01 -2.75 18.35
C ALA A 80 -14.50 -2.58 18.01
N SER A 81 -15.13 -1.43 18.28
CA SER A 81 -16.57 -1.30 18.05
C SER A 81 -17.01 0.12 17.70
N ASN A 82 -17.78 0.24 16.61
CA ASN A 82 -18.45 1.47 16.17
C ASN A 82 -19.66 1.83 17.06
N LYS A 83 -20.21 0.83 17.76
CA LYS A 83 -21.15 1.02 18.89
C LYS A 83 -20.43 0.95 20.24
N GLY A 84 -19.10 0.95 20.19
CA GLY A 84 -18.23 0.88 21.34
C GLY A 84 -18.20 2.24 21.98
N PHE A 85 -18.38 2.23 23.29
CA PHE A 85 -18.24 3.36 24.18
C PHE A 85 -17.07 4.32 23.80
N TRP A 86 -15.92 3.76 23.36
CA TRP A 86 -14.72 4.52 22.99
C TRP A 86 -14.77 5.21 21.62
N ALA A 87 -15.46 4.64 20.64
CA ALA A 87 -15.56 5.23 19.31
C ALA A 87 -16.43 6.49 19.35
N GLU A 88 -17.59 6.42 20.00
CA GLU A 88 -18.51 7.56 20.17
C GLU A 88 -17.90 8.63 21.09
N LEU A 89 -17.21 8.22 22.16
CA LEU A 89 -16.65 9.17 23.12
C LEU A 89 -15.44 9.95 22.59
N LEU A 90 -14.49 9.24 21.97
CA LEU A 90 -13.19 9.81 21.65
C LEU A 90 -13.02 10.13 20.17
N GLY A 91 -13.87 9.58 19.29
CA GLY A 91 -13.71 9.71 17.83
C GLY A 91 -12.41 9.07 17.32
N ILE A 92 -11.77 8.23 18.13
CA ILE A 92 -10.51 7.56 17.77
C ILE A 92 -10.79 6.50 16.70
N GLY A 93 -11.93 5.82 16.75
CA GLY A 93 -12.36 4.88 15.70
C GLY A 93 -12.41 5.58 14.33
N ASP A 94 -13.12 6.70 14.23
CA ASP A 94 -13.27 7.47 12.99
C ASP A 94 -11.92 7.89 12.40
N PHE A 95 -10.98 8.32 13.23
CA PHE A 95 -9.61 8.64 12.81
C PHE A 95 -8.94 7.45 12.11
N TYR A 96 -9.03 6.24 12.67
CA TYR A 96 -8.41 5.05 12.07
C TYR A 96 -9.15 4.54 10.84
N TYR A 97 -10.47 4.72 10.76
CA TYR A 97 -11.23 4.41 9.54
C TYR A 97 -10.88 5.37 8.40
N GLU A 98 -10.83 6.68 8.67
CA GLU A 98 -10.39 7.69 7.69
C GLU A 98 -8.96 7.40 7.22
N LEU A 99 -8.06 7.11 8.15
CA LEU A 99 -6.68 6.72 7.84
C LEU A 99 -6.64 5.43 7.01
N GLY A 100 -7.48 4.44 7.33
CA GLY A 100 -7.62 3.20 6.58
C GLY A 100 -8.01 3.45 5.12
N VAL A 101 -9.02 4.29 4.87
CA VAL A 101 -9.43 4.68 3.52
C VAL A 101 -8.29 5.37 2.77
N GLN A 102 -7.56 6.28 3.43
CA GLN A 102 -6.41 6.95 2.83
C GLN A 102 -5.28 5.99 2.45
N ILE A 103 -5.04 4.96 3.27
CA ILE A 103 -4.07 3.89 2.98
C ILE A 103 -4.52 3.09 1.75
N VAL A 104 -5.79 2.70 1.69
CA VAL A 104 -6.37 1.95 0.55
C VAL A 104 -6.18 2.75 -0.75
N ASP A 105 -6.53 4.03 -0.76
CA ASP A 105 -6.34 4.91 -1.92
C ASP A 105 -4.89 4.99 -2.39
N ILE A 106 -3.94 5.17 -1.47
CA ILE A 106 -2.51 5.24 -1.79
C ILE A 106 -2.05 3.90 -2.37
N CYS A 107 -2.46 2.79 -1.77
CA CYS A 107 -2.14 1.46 -2.28
C CYS A 107 -2.72 1.23 -3.68
N LEU A 108 -3.93 1.71 -3.98
CA LEU A 108 -4.53 1.64 -5.32
C LEU A 108 -3.78 2.54 -6.33
N ALA A 109 -3.45 3.77 -5.95
CA ALA A 109 -2.74 4.72 -6.81
C ALA A 109 -1.30 4.29 -7.13
N THR A 110 -0.63 3.64 -6.17
CA THR A 110 0.76 3.20 -6.34
C THR A 110 0.89 1.80 -6.96
N ARG A 111 -0.20 1.02 -7.01
CA ARG A 111 -0.24 -0.35 -7.57
C ARG A 111 0.40 -0.49 -8.96
N PRO A 112 0.15 0.41 -9.94
CA PRO A 112 0.77 0.27 -11.27
C PRO A 112 2.29 0.37 -11.25
N HIS A 113 2.86 0.97 -10.20
CA HIS A 113 4.29 1.22 -10.07
C HIS A 113 4.98 0.21 -9.16
N ASN A 114 4.28 -0.35 -8.17
CA ASN A 114 4.87 -1.19 -7.12
C ASN A 114 4.30 -2.61 -7.03
N GLY A 115 3.33 -2.97 -7.90
CA GLY A 115 2.70 -4.29 -7.93
C GLY A 115 1.82 -4.59 -6.72
N GLY A 116 1.55 -3.61 -5.85
CA GLY A 116 0.80 -3.81 -4.61
C GLY A 116 1.67 -4.10 -3.38
N LEU A 117 2.99 -3.88 -3.46
CA LEU A 117 3.89 -3.90 -2.31
C LEU A 117 4.47 -2.49 -2.06
N ILE A 118 4.19 -1.93 -0.89
CA ILE A 118 4.73 -0.62 -0.48
C ILE A 118 5.41 -0.71 0.88
N SER A 119 6.58 -0.07 1.03
CA SER A 119 7.22 -0.02 2.36
C SER A 119 6.42 0.84 3.34
N LEU A 120 6.42 0.48 4.62
CA LEU A 120 5.71 1.24 5.65
C LEU A 120 6.23 2.69 5.73
N GLU A 121 7.52 2.90 5.50
CA GLU A 121 8.15 4.22 5.43
C GLU A 121 7.61 5.06 4.28
N GLU A 122 7.56 4.50 3.07
CA GLU A 122 7.03 5.21 1.89
C GLU A 122 5.52 5.48 2.05
N LEU A 123 4.77 4.51 2.58
CA LEU A 123 3.35 4.72 2.89
C LEU A 123 3.14 5.89 3.87
N CYS A 124 3.92 5.96 4.94
CA CYS A 124 3.87 7.06 5.90
C CYS A 124 4.23 8.40 5.25
N LYS A 125 5.22 8.41 4.36
CA LYS A 125 5.62 9.61 3.62
C LYS A 125 4.51 10.10 2.68
N LEU A 126 3.89 9.20 1.91
CA LEU A 126 2.77 9.52 1.02
C LEU A 126 1.54 9.99 1.80
N LEU A 127 1.23 9.36 2.93
CA LEU A 127 0.18 9.81 3.85
C LEU A 127 0.48 11.21 4.37
N GLY A 128 1.71 11.48 4.81
CA GLY A 128 2.13 12.80 5.28
C GLY A 128 2.04 13.87 4.20
N GLN A 129 2.32 13.52 2.94
CA GLN A 129 2.14 14.40 1.79
C GLN A 129 0.66 14.71 1.52
N ARG A 130 -0.20 13.69 1.54
CA ARG A 130 -1.65 13.82 1.32
C ARG A 130 -2.35 14.60 2.44
N ARG A 131 -1.79 14.53 3.65
CA ARG A 131 -2.22 15.24 4.85
C ARG A 131 -1.47 16.55 5.11
N ARG A 132 -0.80 17.14 4.11
CA ARG A 132 -0.17 18.49 4.23
C ARG A 132 -1.24 19.54 4.51
N GLY A 133 -1.46 19.84 5.79
CA GLY A 133 -2.52 20.73 6.28
C GLY A 133 -3.44 20.11 7.33
N ALA A 134 -3.40 18.79 7.51
CA ALA A 134 -4.11 18.12 8.59
C ALA A 134 -3.47 18.47 9.95
N ARG A 135 -4.31 18.71 10.96
CA ARG A 135 -3.87 19.03 12.33
C ARG A 135 -3.26 17.85 13.09
N GLU A 136 -3.39 16.64 12.56
CA GLU A 136 -3.12 15.39 13.27
C GLU A 136 -1.96 14.65 12.60
N ALA A 137 -0.82 14.58 13.29
CA ALA A 137 0.32 13.81 12.83
C ALA A 137 0.01 12.30 12.86
N VAL A 138 0.58 11.56 11.91
CA VAL A 138 0.41 10.11 11.77
C VAL A 138 1.75 9.43 12.02
N SER A 139 1.77 8.43 12.89
CA SER A 139 2.95 7.58 13.13
C SER A 139 2.85 6.25 12.37
N GLN A 140 3.95 5.50 12.35
CA GLN A 140 3.97 4.14 11.82
C GLN A 140 3.02 3.20 12.58
N ASP A 141 2.94 3.34 13.91
CA ASP A 141 2.02 2.54 14.74
C ASP A 141 0.57 2.78 14.32
N ASP A 142 0.23 4.03 13.96
CA ASP A 142 -1.13 4.34 13.50
C ASP A 142 -1.47 3.65 12.18
N CYS A 143 -0.50 3.60 11.27
CA CYS A 143 -0.67 2.90 10.00
C CYS A 143 -0.87 1.40 10.23
N LEU A 144 -0.08 0.79 11.12
CA LEU A 144 -0.22 -0.63 11.48
C LEU A 144 -1.60 -0.94 12.09
N ARG A 145 -2.09 -0.08 12.98
CA ARG A 145 -3.43 -0.22 13.58
C ARG A 145 -4.53 -0.07 12.53
N ALA A 146 -4.44 0.93 11.65
CA ALA A 146 -5.39 1.12 10.57
C ALA A 146 -5.44 -0.10 9.63
N ILE A 147 -4.28 -0.63 9.22
CA ILE A 147 -4.20 -1.83 8.37
C ILE A 147 -4.77 -3.06 9.08
N SER A 148 -4.52 -3.23 10.38
CA SER A 148 -5.12 -4.32 11.17
C SER A 148 -6.65 -4.28 11.12
N LYS A 149 -7.24 -3.09 11.05
CA LYS A 149 -8.70 -2.92 10.90
C LYS A 149 -9.20 -3.20 9.48
N LEU A 150 -8.39 -2.94 8.45
CA LEU A 150 -8.74 -3.30 7.07
C LEU A 150 -8.88 -4.81 6.86
N LYS A 151 -8.30 -5.66 7.73
CA LYS A 151 -8.46 -7.12 7.66
C LYS A 151 -9.92 -7.60 7.71
N VAL A 152 -10.84 -6.82 8.28
CA VAL A 152 -12.28 -7.16 8.28
C VAL A 152 -12.88 -7.15 6.88
N LEU A 153 -12.25 -6.47 5.93
CA LEU A 153 -12.65 -6.42 4.52
C LEU A 153 -12.13 -7.63 3.73
N GLY A 154 -11.37 -8.53 4.36
CA GLY A 154 -10.77 -9.71 3.76
C GLY A 154 -9.23 -9.67 3.74
N ASN A 155 -8.62 -10.62 3.04
CA ASN A 155 -7.15 -10.81 3.01
C ASN A 155 -6.42 -9.87 2.02
N GLY A 156 -7.04 -8.76 1.62
CA GLY A 156 -6.46 -7.84 0.63
C GLY A 156 -5.33 -6.97 1.20
N PHE A 157 -5.37 -6.64 2.49
CA PHE A 157 -4.40 -5.75 3.13
C PHE A 157 -3.68 -6.45 4.28
N GLU A 158 -2.37 -6.62 4.12
CA GLU A 158 -1.53 -7.28 5.12
C GLU A 158 -0.18 -6.61 5.27
N VAL A 159 0.37 -6.65 6.48
CA VAL A 159 1.74 -6.23 6.75
C VAL A 159 2.63 -7.47 6.77
N ILE A 160 3.58 -7.54 5.84
CA ILE A 160 4.59 -8.59 5.76
C ILE A 160 5.96 -8.04 6.17
N SER A 161 6.79 -8.86 6.79
CA SER A 161 8.17 -8.50 7.14
C SER A 161 9.11 -9.21 6.18
N ILE A 162 9.87 -8.43 5.40
CA ILE A 162 10.92 -8.95 4.51
C ILE A 162 12.25 -8.40 5.01
N GLY A 163 13.12 -9.28 5.51
CA GLY A 163 14.35 -8.91 6.20
C GLY A 163 14.10 -7.92 7.33
N LYS A 164 14.68 -6.73 7.23
CA LYS A 164 14.55 -5.66 8.25
C LYS A 164 13.39 -4.69 8.00
N LYS A 165 12.71 -4.78 6.85
CA LYS A 165 11.66 -3.82 6.45
C LYS A 165 10.27 -4.43 6.58
N LYS A 166 9.33 -3.61 7.04
CA LYS A 166 7.89 -3.91 7.00
C LYS A 166 7.31 -3.37 5.70
N LEU A 167 6.65 -4.23 4.95
CA LEU A 167 5.95 -3.91 3.72
C LEU A 167 4.45 -4.12 3.92
N VAL A 168 3.65 -3.31 3.25
CA VAL A 168 2.21 -3.44 3.17
C VAL A 168 1.87 -4.02 1.81
N ARG A 169 1.20 -5.16 1.83
CA ARG A 169 0.66 -5.87 0.68
C ARG A 169 -0.82 -5.49 0.53
N SER A 170 -1.19 -4.98 -0.65
CA SER A 170 -2.57 -4.57 -0.99
C SER A 170 -3.25 -5.49 -2.01
N VAL A 171 -2.52 -6.47 -2.54
CA VAL A 171 -3.03 -7.46 -3.48
C VAL A 171 -2.76 -8.84 -2.90
N PRO A 172 -3.75 -9.75 -2.90
CA PRO A 172 -3.56 -11.13 -2.46
C PRO A 172 -2.70 -11.90 -3.49
N THR A 173 -1.39 -11.69 -3.44
CA THR A 173 -0.40 -12.44 -4.21
C THR A 173 0.22 -13.54 -3.35
N GLU A 174 0.33 -14.75 -3.89
CA GLU A 174 0.93 -15.89 -3.19
C GLU A 174 2.47 -15.78 -3.18
N LEU A 175 2.98 -15.00 -2.24
CA LEU A 175 4.40 -14.91 -1.97
C LEU A 175 4.86 -16.12 -1.14
N ASN A 176 5.55 -17.06 -1.79
CA ASN A 176 6.21 -18.17 -1.14
C ASN A 176 7.53 -17.72 -0.45
N LYS A 177 8.20 -18.66 0.22
CA LYS A 177 9.49 -18.40 0.89
C LYS A 177 10.57 -17.92 -0.09
N ASP A 178 10.57 -18.45 -1.31
CA ASP A 178 11.58 -18.16 -2.33
C ASP A 178 11.49 -16.70 -2.79
N HIS A 179 10.27 -16.22 -3.04
CA HIS A 179 10.01 -14.83 -3.39
C HIS A 179 10.48 -13.88 -2.27
N ASN A 180 10.24 -14.25 -1.01
CA ASN A 180 10.68 -13.44 0.13
C ASN A 180 12.21 -13.35 0.23
N GLU A 181 12.94 -14.45 0.00
CA GLU A 181 14.41 -14.45 0.01
C GLU A 181 14.99 -13.59 -1.13
N ILE A 182 14.40 -13.63 -2.33
CA ILE A 182 14.80 -12.76 -3.45
C ILE A 182 14.53 -11.29 -3.12
N LEU A 183 13.34 -10.97 -2.61
CA LEU A 183 12.97 -9.60 -2.24
C LEU A 183 13.86 -9.09 -1.10
N GLU A 184 14.30 -9.95 -0.18
CA GLU A 184 15.26 -9.60 0.88
C GLU A 184 16.65 -9.27 0.29
N LEU A 185 17.16 -10.09 -0.63
CA LEU A 185 18.42 -9.82 -1.33
C LEU A 185 18.38 -8.49 -2.08
N ALA A 186 17.26 -8.20 -2.74
CA ALA A 186 17.05 -6.96 -3.48
C ALA A 186 17.16 -5.71 -2.60
N GLN A 187 16.92 -5.81 -1.28
CA GLN A 187 16.98 -4.65 -0.37
C GLN A 187 18.38 -4.05 -0.24
N VAL A 188 19.44 -4.82 -0.52
CA VAL A 188 20.82 -4.37 -0.35
C VAL A 188 21.29 -3.53 -1.54
N GLN A 189 21.08 -4.03 -2.75
CA GLN A 189 21.60 -3.41 -3.99
C GLN A 189 20.53 -2.73 -4.84
N GLY A 190 19.24 -2.90 -4.53
CA GLY A 190 18.12 -2.40 -5.34
C GLY A 190 17.71 -3.34 -6.48
N PHE A 191 18.61 -4.23 -6.90
CA PHE A 191 18.36 -5.25 -7.93
C PHE A 191 18.96 -6.60 -7.55
N VAL A 192 18.57 -7.62 -8.30
CA VAL A 192 19.02 -9.01 -8.18
C VAL A 192 19.29 -9.57 -9.57
N THR A 193 20.29 -10.44 -9.68
CA THR A 193 20.59 -11.22 -10.90
C THR A 193 20.49 -12.71 -10.59
N VAL A 194 20.25 -13.53 -11.61
CA VAL A 194 20.21 -15.00 -11.46
C VAL A 194 21.51 -15.51 -10.83
N ASP A 195 22.67 -15.04 -11.32
CA ASP A 195 23.99 -15.39 -10.78
C ASP A 195 24.14 -15.06 -9.28
N GLU A 196 23.58 -13.93 -8.82
CA GLU A 196 23.63 -13.51 -7.42
C GLU A 196 22.76 -14.42 -6.55
N VAL A 197 21.56 -14.76 -7.01
CA VAL A 197 20.65 -15.70 -6.32
C VAL A 197 21.29 -17.07 -6.18
N GLN A 198 21.86 -17.59 -7.26
CA GLN A 198 22.54 -18.89 -7.25
C GLN A 198 23.71 -18.91 -6.27
N ARG A 199 24.54 -17.86 -6.25
CA ARG A 199 25.70 -17.80 -5.36
C ARG A 199 25.33 -17.57 -3.90
N ARG A 200 24.37 -16.67 -3.61
CA ARG A 200 24.03 -16.30 -2.22
C ARG A 200 23.08 -17.27 -1.55
N LEU A 201 22.13 -17.83 -2.29
CA LEU A 201 21.14 -18.76 -1.75
C LEU A 201 21.47 -20.21 -2.06
N SER A 202 22.53 -20.48 -2.83
CA SER A 202 22.92 -21.83 -3.26
C SER A 202 21.81 -22.54 -4.05
N TRP A 203 21.08 -21.80 -4.88
CA TRP A 203 19.96 -22.33 -5.67
C TRP A 203 20.40 -22.82 -7.06
N SER A 204 19.61 -23.72 -7.63
CA SER A 204 19.73 -24.09 -9.04
C SER A 204 19.30 -22.94 -9.95
N SER A 205 19.87 -22.88 -11.16
CA SER A 205 19.55 -21.84 -12.15
C SER A 205 18.07 -21.83 -12.52
N GLY A 206 17.47 -23.01 -12.71
CA GLY A 206 16.04 -23.15 -12.99
C GLY A 206 15.17 -22.55 -11.89
N ARG A 207 15.37 -22.95 -10.63
CA ARG A 207 14.60 -22.42 -9.48
C ARG A 207 14.72 -20.91 -9.34
N ALA A 208 15.93 -20.37 -9.51
CA ALA A 208 16.16 -18.92 -9.44
C ALA A 208 15.44 -18.18 -10.57
N THR A 209 15.44 -18.75 -11.78
CA THR A 209 14.76 -18.17 -12.95
C THR A 209 13.26 -18.20 -12.76
N ASP A 210 12.68 -19.35 -12.40
CA ASP A 210 11.23 -19.52 -12.21
C ASP A 210 10.68 -18.56 -11.13
N ALA A 211 11.41 -18.42 -10.01
CA ALA A 211 11.03 -17.52 -8.93
C ALA A 211 11.12 -16.03 -9.35
N LEU A 212 12.12 -15.66 -10.16
CA LEU A 212 12.24 -14.30 -10.71
C LEU A 212 11.17 -14.02 -11.77
N GLU A 213 10.84 -14.98 -12.62
CA GLU A 213 9.77 -14.85 -13.62
C GLU A 213 8.41 -14.70 -12.95
N THR A 214 8.12 -15.48 -11.90
CA THR A 214 6.89 -15.33 -11.12
C THR A 214 6.78 -13.91 -10.53
N LEU A 215 7.87 -13.36 -9.99
CA LEU A 215 7.88 -11.97 -9.48
C LEU A 215 7.61 -10.92 -10.56
N LEU A 216 8.05 -11.16 -11.80
CA LEU A 216 7.78 -10.29 -12.94
C LEU A 216 6.31 -10.41 -13.40
N GLU A 217 5.76 -11.63 -13.45
CA GLU A 217 4.37 -11.90 -13.83
C GLU A 217 3.38 -11.27 -12.85
N GLU A 218 3.69 -11.30 -11.55
CA GLU A 218 2.91 -10.66 -10.50
C GLU A 218 3.11 -9.13 -10.43
N GLY A 219 3.99 -8.57 -11.27
CA GLY A 219 4.29 -7.13 -11.31
C GLY A 219 5.04 -6.61 -10.07
N LEU A 220 5.61 -7.50 -9.27
CA LEU A 220 6.38 -7.19 -8.06
C LEU A 220 7.84 -6.87 -8.35
N ALA A 221 8.29 -7.17 -9.57
CA ALA A 221 9.60 -6.83 -10.07
C ALA A 221 9.55 -6.22 -11.48
N MET A 222 10.60 -5.48 -11.84
CA MET A 222 10.87 -4.95 -13.17
C MET A 222 12.17 -5.51 -13.70
N ILE A 223 12.27 -5.65 -15.03
CA ILE A 223 13.44 -6.19 -15.71
C ILE A 223 14.22 -5.07 -16.42
N ASP A 224 15.55 -5.14 -16.35
CA ASP A 224 16.49 -4.33 -17.14
C ASP A 224 17.45 -5.26 -17.88
N ASP A 225 17.31 -5.32 -19.19
CA ASP A 225 18.19 -6.05 -20.11
C ASP A 225 19.22 -5.12 -20.79
N GLY A 226 19.19 -3.81 -20.50
CA GLY A 226 19.96 -2.78 -21.20
C GLY A 226 21.31 -2.43 -20.58
N HIS A 227 21.76 -3.17 -19.57
CA HIS A 227 23.02 -2.83 -18.89
C HIS A 227 24.25 -3.16 -19.74
N LYS A 228 25.32 -2.38 -19.57
CA LYS A 228 26.58 -2.47 -20.36
C LYS A 228 27.29 -3.81 -20.26
N ASP A 229 27.02 -4.60 -19.23
CA ASP A 229 27.59 -5.93 -18.99
C ASP A 229 26.81 -7.05 -19.69
N GLY A 230 25.69 -6.73 -20.36
CA GLY A 230 24.81 -7.71 -21.00
C GLY A 230 24.06 -8.61 -20.01
N LYS A 231 24.12 -8.33 -18.71
CA LYS A 231 23.46 -9.12 -17.68
C LYS A 231 22.06 -8.58 -17.39
N ARG A 232 21.08 -9.47 -17.44
CA ARG A 232 19.71 -9.20 -17.00
C ARG A 232 19.67 -8.89 -15.51
N ARG A 233 19.05 -7.76 -15.15
CA ARG A 233 18.82 -7.33 -13.76
C ARG A 233 17.33 -7.26 -13.47
N VAL A 234 16.96 -7.66 -12.27
CA VAL A 234 15.59 -7.65 -11.78
C VAL A 234 15.50 -6.72 -10.57
N TYR A 235 14.71 -5.67 -10.68
CA TYR A 235 14.50 -4.66 -9.64
C TYR A 235 13.19 -4.92 -8.91
N GLY A 236 13.18 -4.96 -7.58
CA GLY A 236 11.93 -5.04 -6.83
C GLY A 236 11.17 -3.71 -6.91
N CYS A 237 9.90 -3.72 -7.32
CA CYS A 237 9.15 -2.49 -7.55
C CYS A 237 8.93 -1.65 -6.27
N PHE A 238 9.09 -2.26 -5.09
CA PHE A 238 8.99 -1.58 -3.78
C PHE A 238 10.27 -0.84 -3.35
N LEU A 239 11.39 -1.02 -4.06
CA LEU A 239 12.66 -0.38 -3.77
C LEU A 239 12.68 1.00 -4.43
N ARG A 240 12.66 2.05 -3.60
CA ARG A 240 12.55 3.48 -3.93
C ARG A 240 12.84 3.86 -5.40
N LEU A 241 11.84 4.49 -6.02
CA LEU A 241 11.90 5.19 -7.32
C LEU A 241 13.02 6.24 -7.44
N HIS A 242 13.59 6.72 -6.33
CA HIS A 242 14.61 7.79 -6.35
C HIS A 242 16.00 7.30 -6.81
N ASP A 243 16.23 5.98 -6.82
CA ASP A 243 17.47 5.37 -7.32
C ASP A 243 17.26 4.75 -8.74
N VAL A 244 16.06 4.87 -9.32
CA VAL A 244 15.65 4.23 -10.58
C VAL A 244 15.16 5.25 -11.62
N GLN A 245 15.88 6.36 -11.80
CA GLN A 245 15.78 7.15 -13.03
C GLN A 245 17.19 7.30 -13.60
N PRO A 246 17.51 6.60 -14.71
CA PRO A 246 16.77 6.69 -15.97
C PRO A 246 16.42 5.35 -16.66
N ALA A 247 16.16 4.27 -15.92
CA ALA A 247 15.81 2.96 -16.52
C ALA A 247 14.30 2.69 -16.66
N VAL A 248 13.45 3.72 -16.51
CA VAL A 248 11.99 3.57 -16.65
C VAL A 248 11.61 3.59 -18.14
N SER A 249 11.98 2.54 -18.85
CA SER A 249 11.48 2.23 -20.19
C SER A 249 11.34 0.73 -20.37
N CYS A 250 10.62 0.08 -19.45
CA CYS A 250 10.03 -1.23 -19.72
C CYS A 250 8.84 -1.49 -18.77
N MET A 251 7.83 -0.61 -18.82
CA MET A 251 6.49 -1.12 -18.60
C MET A 251 6.12 -1.91 -19.85
N VAL A 252 6.26 -3.22 -19.77
CA VAL A 252 5.56 -4.12 -20.68
C VAL A 252 4.81 -5.12 -19.83
N SER A 253 3.50 -4.90 -19.77
CA SER A 253 2.53 -5.98 -19.63
C SER A 253 2.97 -7.16 -20.51
N ARG A 254 3.55 -8.20 -19.92
CA ARG A 254 3.64 -9.49 -20.60
C ARG A 254 2.24 -10.08 -20.63
N SER A 255 1.46 -9.65 -21.61
CA SER A 255 0.39 -10.48 -22.14
C SER A 255 0.57 -10.56 -23.66
N LYS A 256 0.87 -11.78 -24.11
CA LYS A 256 0.73 -12.31 -25.49
C LYS A 256 1.87 -11.99 -26.46
N GLY A 257 2.70 -13.01 -26.69
CA GLY A 257 3.87 -13.02 -27.59
C GLY A 257 3.61 -12.71 -29.07
N GLU A 258 2.35 -12.58 -29.51
CA GLU A 258 2.01 -12.17 -30.89
C GLU A 258 1.64 -10.68 -30.98
N ALA A 259 1.01 -10.12 -29.93
CA ALA A 259 0.64 -8.70 -29.90
C ALA A 259 1.87 -7.79 -29.79
N ALA A 260 2.94 -8.26 -29.14
CA ALA A 260 4.18 -7.51 -29.00
C ALA A 260 4.91 -7.29 -30.34
N ALA A 261 4.92 -8.29 -31.23
CA ALA A 261 5.58 -8.18 -32.53
C ALA A 261 4.86 -7.20 -33.46
N LEU A 262 3.53 -7.22 -33.47
CA LEU A 262 2.73 -6.30 -34.26
C LEU A 262 2.85 -4.85 -33.76
N VAL A 263 2.84 -4.64 -32.44
CA VAL A 263 3.01 -3.30 -31.86
C VAL A 263 4.40 -2.74 -32.15
N VAL A 264 5.44 -3.57 -32.08
CA VAL A 264 6.80 -3.16 -32.45
C VAL A 264 6.88 -2.80 -33.94
N ALA A 265 6.30 -3.62 -34.82
CA ALA A 265 6.24 -3.31 -36.25
C ALA A 265 5.48 -1.99 -36.55
N LEU A 266 4.39 -1.72 -35.83
CA LEU A 266 3.63 -0.48 -35.97
C LEU A 266 4.37 0.75 -35.40
N GLN A 267 5.24 0.56 -34.41
CA GLN A 267 6.15 1.59 -33.90
C GLN A 267 7.28 1.88 -34.90
N ASP A 268 7.86 0.84 -35.50
CA ASP A 268 8.94 0.98 -36.49
C ASP A 268 8.45 1.66 -37.79
N VAL A 269 7.18 1.46 -38.16
CA VAL A 269 6.54 2.10 -39.33
C VAL A 269 5.98 3.50 -38.98
N GLY A 270 6.07 3.93 -37.71
CA GLY A 270 5.66 5.28 -37.28
C GLY A 270 4.15 5.50 -37.21
N ILE A 271 3.38 4.42 -37.16
CA ILE A 271 1.91 4.46 -36.97
C ILE A 271 1.59 4.70 -35.49
N ILE A 272 2.34 4.04 -34.61
CA ILE A 272 2.26 4.22 -33.15
C ILE A 272 3.54 4.94 -32.69
N LEU A 273 3.43 5.80 -31.68
CA LEU A 273 4.57 6.55 -31.15
C LEU A 273 5.69 5.61 -30.72
N GLY A 274 6.90 5.85 -31.25
CA GLY A 274 8.08 5.04 -30.93
C GLY A 274 8.55 5.26 -29.50
N ARG A 275 9.22 4.27 -28.90
CA ARG A 275 9.74 4.37 -27.51
C ARG A 275 10.74 5.52 -27.35
N ALA A 276 11.57 5.76 -28.37
CA ALA A 276 12.55 6.86 -28.37
C ALA A 276 11.87 8.24 -28.43
N GLU A 277 10.80 8.36 -29.21
CA GLU A 277 10.03 9.60 -29.37
C GLU A 277 9.24 9.93 -28.10
N HIS A 278 8.61 8.94 -27.48
CA HIS A 278 7.95 9.10 -26.18
C HIS A 278 8.94 9.49 -25.08
N ALA A 279 10.14 8.89 -25.07
CA ALA A 279 11.20 9.28 -24.14
C ALA A 279 11.72 10.70 -24.39
N ALA A 280 11.72 11.16 -25.65
CA ALA A 280 12.11 12.53 -26.01
C ALA A 280 11.07 13.56 -25.52
N HIS A 281 9.78 13.24 -25.56
CA HIS A 281 8.71 14.09 -25.02
C HIS A 281 8.83 14.34 -23.50
N HIS A 282 9.43 13.43 -22.72
CA HIS A 282 9.68 13.64 -21.28
C HIS A 282 10.89 14.51 -20.96
N ARG A 283 11.58 15.05 -21.97
CA ARG A 283 12.74 15.93 -21.79
C ARG A 283 12.39 17.36 -22.21
N PRO A 284 12.95 18.38 -21.52
CA PRO A 284 12.89 19.76 -22.01
C PRO A 284 13.41 19.80 -23.46
N PRO A 285 12.73 20.50 -24.40
CA PRO A 285 11.76 21.57 -24.19
C PRO A 285 10.26 21.19 -24.20
N TYR A 286 9.88 19.90 -24.18
CA TYR A 286 8.49 19.42 -24.12
C TYR A 286 7.56 19.89 -25.28
N ASP A 287 8.10 20.10 -26.48
CA ASP A 287 7.39 20.73 -27.61
C ASP A 287 7.15 19.78 -28.81
N SER A 288 7.33 18.48 -28.63
CA SER A 288 7.21 17.47 -29.69
C SER A 288 6.85 16.09 -29.14
N ASN A 289 6.40 15.19 -30.03
CA ASN A 289 6.15 13.77 -29.74
C ASN A 289 5.07 13.51 -28.67
N TYR A 290 3.93 14.18 -28.78
CA TYR A 290 2.84 14.14 -27.79
C TYR A 290 2.17 12.76 -27.66
N CYS A 291 1.91 12.33 -26.42
CA CYS A 291 1.35 11.01 -26.08
C CYS A 291 -0.12 10.81 -26.48
N ILE A 292 -0.83 11.90 -26.80
CA ILE A 292 -2.28 11.94 -27.05
C ILE A 292 -2.64 11.60 -28.50
N VAL A 293 -1.65 11.55 -29.37
CA VAL A 293 -1.81 11.56 -30.82
C VAL A 293 -0.95 10.45 -31.42
N ASN A 294 -1.45 9.77 -32.45
CA ASN A 294 -0.68 8.69 -33.09
C ASN A 294 0.56 9.26 -33.84
N GLY A 295 1.54 8.41 -34.14
CA GLY A 295 2.85 8.85 -34.67
C GLY A 295 2.75 9.65 -35.96
N VAL A 296 1.79 9.31 -36.82
CA VAL A 296 1.51 10.01 -38.09
C VAL A 296 1.08 11.45 -37.85
N TRP A 297 0.17 11.65 -36.90
CA TRP A 297 -0.35 12.98 -36.58
C TRP A 297 0.65 13.83 -35.79
N ASN A 298 1.53 13.24 -34.97
CA ASN A 298 2.61 13.99 -34.32
C ASN A 298 3.53 14.64 -35.36
N ARG A 299 3.93 13.91 -36.40
CA ARG A 299 4.76 14.46 -37.48
C ARG A 299 4.09 15.65 -38.20
N PHE A 300 2.76 15.62 -38.32
CA PHE A 300 1.98 16.72 -38.89
C PHE A 300 1.88 17.90 -37.90
N LEU A 301 1.48 17.65 -36.65
CA LEU A 301 1.22 18.67 -35.63
C LEU A 301 2.51 19.37 -35.16
N ASP A 302 3.61 18.64 -35.06
CA ASP A 302 4.94 19.17 -34.72
C ASP A 302 5.46 20.07 -35.85
N LYS A 303 5.26 19.66 -37.12
CA LYS A 303 5.62 20.47 -38.30
C LYS A 303 4.92 21.82 -38.32
N PHE A 304 3.67 21.88 -37.85
CA PHE A 304 2.88 23.11 -37.77
C PHE A 304 2.95 23.81 -36.41
N LYS A 305 3.73 23.29 -35.45
CA LYS A 305 3.80 23.78 -34.05
C LYS A 305 2.42 24.02 -33.44
N PHE A 306 1.46 23.15 -33.76
CA PHE A 306 0.05 23.36 -33.47
C PHE A 306 -0.22 23.58 -31.97
N PHE A 307 0.39 22.76 -31.11
CA PHE A 307 0.19 22.82 -29.67
C PHE A 307 0.84 24.06 -29.03
N VAL A 308 1.99 24.52 -29.55
CA VAL A 308 2.61 25.79 -29.13
C VAL A 308 1.71 26.97 -29.50
N ALA A 309 1.11 26.96 -30.69
CA ALA A 309 0.16 27.99 -31.11
C ALA A 309 -1.11 27.98 -30.24
N LEU A 310 -1.64 26.79 -29.94
CA LEU A 310 -2.81 26.62 -29.07
C LEU A 310 -2.53 27.12 -27.64
N GLU A 311 -1.34 26.83 -27.10
CA GLU A 311 -0.90 27.30 -25.80
C GLU A 311 -0.83 28.84 -25.74
N VAL A 312 -0.27 29.47 -26.77
CA VAL A 312 -0.24 30.94 -26.88
C VAL A 312 -1.64 31.54 -26.95
N VAL A 313 -2.58 30.89 -27.64
CA VAL A 313 -3.98 31.33 -27.71
C VAL A 313 -4.67 31.20 -26.35
N VAL A 314 -4.49 30.07 -25.65
CA VAL A 314 -5.06 29.85 -24.32
C VAL A 314 -4.47 30.84 -23.30
N PHE A 315 -3.16 31.09 -23.36
CA PHE A 315 -2.49 32.07 -22.50
C PHE A 315 -3.02 33.49 -22.74
N ARG A 316 -3.23 33.89 -24.00
CA ARG A 316 -3.82 35.19 -24.34
C ARG A 316 -5.28 35.31 -23.91
N ALA A 317 -6.03 34.21 -23.90
CA ALA A 317 -7.45 34.21 -23.53
C ALA A 317 -7.70 34.15 -22.01
N ARG A 318 -6.83 33.48 -21.24
CA ARG A 318 -7.04 33.22 -19.79
C ARG A 318 -6.00 33.85 -18.85
N GLY A 319 -4.90 34.39 -19.37
CA GLY A 319 -3.80 34.92 -18.56
C GLY A 319 -2.98 33.82 -17.86
N PRO A 320 -1.87 34.19 -17.17
CA PRO A 320 -0.99 33.23 -16.52
C PRO A 320 -1.66 32.48 -15.36
N ALA A 321 -1.47 31.17 -15.29
CA ALA A 321 -1.90 30.34 -14.17
C ALA A 321 -1.12 30.73 -12.89
N LYS A 322 -1.83 30.92 -11.77
CA LYS A 322 -1.19 31.25 -10.49
C LYS A 322 -0.37 30.05 -9.98
N GLY A 323 0.94 30.24 -9.84
CA GLY A 323 1.80 29.40 -8.99
C GLY A 323 2.74 28.41 -9.68
N THR A 324 3.03 28.54 -10.97
CA THR A 324 4.01 27.67 -11.66
C THR A 324 4.98 28.49 -12.51
N ASP A 325 6.25 28.51 -12.14
CA ASP A 325 7.36 29.05 -12.95
C ASP A 325 7.71 28.12 -14.13
N SER A 326 6.71 27.68 -14.89
CA SER A 326 6.87 26.94 -16.15
C SER A 326 5.66 27.20 -17.05
N PRO A 327 5.87 27.59 -18.32
CA PRO A 327 4.82 28.13 -19.19
C PRO A 327 3.95 27.06 -19.87
N SER A 328 3.89 25.82 -19.37
CA SER A 328 3.18 24.72 -20.03
C SER A 328 1.77 24.50 -19.49
N VAL A 329 0.79 25.24 -20.02
CA VAL A 329 -0.65 25.10 -19.71
C VAL A 329 -1.19 23.74 -20.20
N LEU A 330 -0.56 23.16 -21.23
CA LEU A 330 -0.95 21.85 -21.79
C LEU A 330 -0.60 20.65 -20.89
N PHE A 331 0.33 20.80 -19.95
CA PHE A 331 0.70 19.72 -19.04
C PHE A 331 -0.47 19.32 -18.11
N ASN A 332 -1.33 20.28 -17.77
CA ASN A 332 -2.48 20.04 -16.89
C ASN A 332 -3.68 19.40 -17.60
N LEU A 333 -3.79 19.47 -18.93
CA LEU A 333 -4.85 18.78 -19.66
C LEU A 333 -4.56 17.27 -19.80
N ALA A 334 -3.29 16.89 -19.90
CA ALA A 334 -2.86 15.49 -19.94
C ALA A 334 -3.16 14.74 -18.63
N LEU A 335 -3.18 15.43 -17.48
CA LEU A 335 -3.54 14.84 -16.19
C LEU A 335 -5.05 14.58 -16.02
N ILE A 336 -5.92 15.25 -16.78
CA ILE A 336 -7.38 15.06 -16.73
C ILE A 336 -7.82 13.86 -17.61
N SER A 337 -6.98 13.43 -18.56
CA SER A 337 -7.28 12.30 -19.45
C SER A 337 -7.13 10.91 -18.82
N ASN A 338 -6.65 10.78 -17.58
CA ASN A 338 -6.57 9.50 -16.87
C ASN A 338 -7.94 8.97 -16.40
N SER A 339 -9.04 9.62 -16.79
CA SER A 339 -10.42 9.17 -16.54
C SER A 339 -11.08 8.45 -17.72
N MET A 340 -10.43 8.35 -18.89
CA MET A 340 -10.94 7.55 -20.01
C MET A 340 -10.12 6.29 -20.23
N SER A 341 -10.43 5.29 -19.42
CA SER A 341 -10.12 3.88 -19.67
C SER A 341 -10.64 3.45 -21.05
N VAL A 342 -9.73 3.17 -21.99
CA VAL A 342 -9.63 1.96 -22.87
C VAL A 342 -10.92 1.38 -23.52
N THR A 343 -12.07 2.07 -23.51
CA THR A 343 -13.36 1.54 -24.04
C THR A 343 -14.12 2.56 -24.90
N GLY A 344 -13.42 3.54 -25.50
CA GLY A 344 -14.05 4.63 -26.26
C GLY A 344 -13.72 4.74 -27.76
N ILE A 345 -12.70 4.04 -28.28
CA ILE A 345 -12.21 4.28 -29.67
C ILE A 345 -12.37 3.01 -30.54
N GLN A 346 -13.47 2.29 -30.37
CA GLN A 346 -13.91 1.28 -31.34
C GLN A 346 -15.34 1.47 -31.84
N SER A 347 -16.04 2.56 -31.47
CA SER A 347 -17.41 2.80 -31.93
C SER A 347 -17.60 4.22 -32.44
N MET A 348 -16.97 4.57 -33.56
CA MET A 348 -17.51 5.55 -34.51
C MET A 348 -16.86 5.34 -35.88
N HIS A 349 -17.30 4.28 -36.57
CA HIS A 349 -17.35 4.31 -38.03
C HIS A 349 -18.77 4.73 -38.41
N VAL A 350 -18.86 5.83 -39.17
CA VAL A 350 -19.95 6.16 -40.09
C VAL A 350 -21.35 6.26 -39.48
N GLN A 351 -21.79 7.48 -39.16
CA GLN A 351 -23.08 8.04 -39.63
C GLN A 351 -23.28 9.49 -39.18
N ASN A 352 -23.86 10.29 -40.09
CA ASN A 352 -24.37 11.65 -39.94
C ASN A 352 -23.39 12.84 -40.05
N ILE A 353 -22.83 13.01 -41.25
CA ILE A 353 -22.96 14.30 -41.94
C ILE A 353 -24.20 14.21 -42.83
N LYS A 354 -25.34 14.68 -42.34
CA LYS A 354 -26.43 15.21 -43.16
C LYS A 354 -27.16 16.27 -42.34
N HIS A 355 -27.13 17.47 -42.90
CA HIS A 355 -27.95 18.64 -42.62
C HIS A 355 -27.58 19.58 -41.45
N ILE A 356 -27.16 20.76 -41.93
CA ILE A 356 -27.27 22.13 -41.40
C ILE A 356 -26.08 22.61 -40.57
#